data_AF-A0ABD3S1J7-F1
#
_entry.id   AF-A0ABD3S1J7-F1
#
_cell.length_a   1.000
_cell.length_b   1.000
_cell.length_c   1.000
_cell.angle_alpha   90.00
_cell.angle_beta   90.00
_cell.angle_gamma   90.00
#
_symmetry.space_group_name_H-M   'P 1'
#
loop_
_entity.id
_entity.type
_entity.pdbx_description
1 polymer ?
#
loop_
_entity_poly.entity_id
_entity_poly.type
_entity_poly.pdbx_seq_one_letter_code
_entity_poly.pdbx_strand_id
1 'polypeptide(L)'
;MAWNNPVKEMANSKPLFLTIYATVIIGILVSSLYVFSAVFSGSNSFSSPFVSTSASIGEVSSPSFNEAFNSSRQVVVGIAPNSASLEPVWKAPSPGSKMPPLETFRLTKELVQQRVKDNVVVVTFGNFAFMDFILTWVKHLSDMGVDNLLVGAMDTKLLEALYWKGVPVFDMGSHMSTIDVGWGTPTFHKMGREKVILIDSILPYGFELLMCDTDMVWLKNPLPYFARFPEADVLTSTDQTSVTVVDDKLDDWKQAGAAYNIGIFHWRPSVSSMKLAKEWKEMLLADDKIWDQNGFNELVHRQLGPSVDEESGLVYAYDGNLKLGLLPASIFCSGHTYFVQAMYQQLRLQPYAVHTTFQFAGTEGKRHRLREAMVFYDPPEYYDTPGGLLTFKPNIPKSLLLDGQHNLESHFALVNYQIKQIRTALAIATLLGRTLVMPPLWCRLDRLWFGHPGVLPNTLTRQPFICPLDHVFEVNVMLKEFPEKELGPGINFREYSFIENPSMPQKVKDSWLDVHLCQEGSRGCEISNSTNQVGKLNFPKRSTEETFKTIFASFKDVKIIQFSSMQDAFLGFSDKTREERFRQRVKRYSGIWCCVENKTRGHIYYDMYWDEKPGWKPIPPQTPEEDHPPL
;
A
#
# COMPACT_ATOMS: atom_id res chain seq x y z
N MET A 1 -23.09 6.40 -47.37
CA MET A 1 -23.07 5.63 -48.64
C MET A 1 -22.49 4.26 -48.36
N ALA A 2 -23.20 3.22 -48.80
CA ALA A 2 -22.86 1.79 -48.88
C ALA A 2 -22.45 1.05 -47.59
N TRP A 3 -23.42 0.34 -46.99
CA TRP A 3 -23.20 -0.85 -46.17
C TRP A 3 -22.80 -2.02 -47.07
N ASN A 4 -21.67 -2.68 -46.79
CA ASN A 4 -21.32 -3.95 -47.41
C ASN A 4 -21.71 -5.12 -46.50
N ASN A 5 -22.25 -6.16 -47.13
CA ASN A 5 -22.94 -7.31 -46.55
C ASN A 5 -21.93 -8.39 -46.11
N PRO A 6 -21.85 -8.77 -44.82
CA PRO A 6 -20.79 -9.65 -44.28
C PRO A 6 -20.81 -11.09 -44.81
N VAL A 7 -21.89 -11.50 -45.50
CA VAL A 7 -22.02 -12.85 -46.05
C VAL A 7 -21.14 -13.06 -47.30
N LYS A 8 -20.71 -11.99 -47.98
CA LYS A 8 -19.94 -12.10 -49.23
C LYS A 8 -18.43 -12.30 -49.01
N GLU A 9 -17.92 -12.03 -47.81
CA GLU A 9 -16.50 -12.17 -47.47
C GLU A 9 -16.11 -13.60 -47.04
N MET A 10 -17.06 -14.43 -46.60
CA MET A 10 -16.80 -15.84 -46.24
C MET A 10 -16.51 -16.75 -47.45
N ALA A 11 -16.83 -16.34 -48.67
CA ALA A 11 -16.64 -17.18 -49.86
C ALA A 11 -15.18 -17.25 -50.34
N ASN A 12 -14.28 -16.40 -49.83
CA ASN A 12 -12.88 -16.32 -50.26
C ASN A 12 -11.83 -16.68 -49.18
N SER A 13 -12.24 -17.17 -48.01
CA SER A 13 -11.30 -17.55 -46.96
C SER A 13 -10.71 -18.95 -47.19
N LYS A 14 -9.38 -19.05 -47.12
CA LYS A 14 -8.62 -20.31 -47.28
C LYS A 14 -9.14 -21.42 -46.34
N PRO A 15 -9.12 -22.70 -46.76
CA PRO A 15 -9.77 -23.83 -46.06
C PRO A 15 -9.41 -23.97 -44.57
N LEU A 16 -8.22 -23.53 -44.15
CA LEU A 16 -7.77 -23.54 -42.76
C LEU A 16 -8.67 -22.70 -41.82
N PHE A 17 -9.19 -21.57 -42.29
CA PHE A 17 -10.04 -20.68 -41.47
C PHE A 17 -11.43 -21.26 -41.27
N LEU A 18 -11.99 -21.93 -42.27
CA LEU A 18 -13.27 -22.64 -42.16
C LEU A 18 -13.21 -23.77 -41.12
N THR A 19 -12.09 -24.51 -41.07
CA THR A 19 -11.89 -25.55 -40.06
C THR A 19 -11.83 -24.97 -38.65
N ILE A 20 -11.10 -23.86 -38.45
CA ILE A 20 -11.01 -23.20 -37.14
C ILE A 20 -12.37 -22.67 -36.69
N TYR A 21 -13.12 -22.00 -37.58
CA TYR A 21 -14.46 -21.52 -37.23
C TYR A 21 -15.43 -22.66 -36.92
N ALA A 22 -15.37 -23.77 -37.66
CA ALA A 22 -16.17 -24.95 -37.38
C ALA A 22 -15.82 -25.58 -36.01
N THR A 23 -14.52 -25.70 -35.68
CA THR A 23 -14.08 -26.23 -34.38
C THR A 23 -14.52 -25.34 -33.21
N VAL A 24 -14.45 -24.02 -33.36
CA VAL A 24 -14.90 -23.07 -32.33
C VAL A 24 -16.41 -23.16 -32.11
N ILE A 25 -17.20 -23.22 -33.19
CA ILE A 25 -18.67 -23.35 -33.08
C ILE A 25 -19.07 -24.68 -32.43
N ILE A 26 -18.40 -25.78 -32.79
CA ILE A 26 -18.64 -27.10 -32.17
C ILE A 26 -18.23 -27.07 -30.69
N GLY A 27 -17.11 -26.44 -30.34
CA GLY A 27 -16.67 -26.28 -28.95
C GLY A 27 -17.65 -25.47 -28.10
N ILE A 28 -18.25 -24.41 -28.65
CA ILE A 28 -19.29 -23.62 -27.98
C ILE A 28 -20.56 -24.45 -27.78
N LEU A 29 -20.99 -25.22 -28.78
CA LEU A 29 -22.19 -26.08 -28.66
C LEU A 29 -21.99 -27.20 -27.62
N VAL A 30 -20.83 -27.85 -27.58
CA VAL A 30 -20.51 -28.90 -26.61
C VAL A 30 -20.44 -28.34 -25.19
N SER A 31 -19.81 -27.17 -25.02
CA SER A 31 -19.75 -26.49 -23.71
C SER A 31 -21.13 -26.05 -23.23
N SER A 32 -21.98 -25.59 -24.15
CA SER A 32 -23.36 -25.21 -23.82
C SER A 32 -24.19 -26.42 -23.38
N LEU A 33 -24.04 -27.57 -24.05
CA LEU A 33 -24.72 -28.82 -23.67
C LEU A 33 -24.23 -29.36 -22.31
N TYR A 34 -22.94 -29.19 -21.98
CA TYR A 34 -22.38 -29.60 -20.69
C TYR A 34 -22.88 -28.71 -19.53
N VAL A 35 -22.92 -27.38 -19.74
CA VAL A 35 -23.46 -26.44 -18.74
C VAL A 35 -24.95 -26.68 -18.52
N PHE A 36 -25.72 -26.96 -19.58
CA PHE A 36 -27.14 -27.31 -19.44
C PHE A 36 -27.34 -28.66 -18.72
N SER A 37 -26.52 -29.69 -18.94
CA SER A 37 -26.70 -30.98 -18.22
C SER A 37 -26.33 -30.91 -16.74
N ALA A 38 -25.37 -30.06 -16.38
CA ALA A 38 -24.94 -29.83 -14.99
C ALA A 38 -25.99 -29.05 -14.16
N VAL A 39 -26.72 -28.12 -14.79
CA VAL A 39 -27.73 -27.29 -14.11
C VAL A 39 -29.03 -28.07 -13.84
N PHE A 40 -29.40 -29.04 -14.68
CA PHE A 40 -30.67 -29.76 -14.56
C PHE A 40 -30.61 -31.09 -13.78
N SER A 41 -29.44 -31.50 -13.26
CA SER A 41 -29.26 -32.80 -12.59
C SER A 41 -29.17 -32.76 -11.05
N GLY A 42 -29.48 -31.64 -10.39
CA GLY A 42 -29.32 -31.51 -8.92
C GLY A 42 -30.53 -30.93 -8.20
N SER A 43 -31.59 -31.71 -7.96
CA SER A 43 -32.57 -31.39 -6.91
C SER A 43 -33.14 -32.66 -6.27
N ASN A 44 -32.98 -32.78 -4.94
CA ASN A 44 -33.95 -33.29 -3.96
C ASN A 44 -33.34 -33.23 -2.53
N SER A 45 -33.77 -32.25 -1.72
CA SER A 45 -34.60 -32.41 -0.48
C SER A 45 -33.76 -32.71 0.78
N PHE A 46 -33.82 -31.98 1.90
CA PHE A 46 -34.99 -31.75 2.77
C PHE A 46 -34.86 -30.52 3.71
N SER A 47 -36.05 -30.11 4.17
CA SER A 47 -36.56 -29.06 5.07
C SER A 47 -35.90 -28.74 6.42
N SER A 48 -36.05 -27.46 6.82
CA SER A 48 -35.82 -26.78 8.11
C SER A 48 -36.67 -27.34 9.30
N PRO A 49 -36.46 -26.91 10.58
CA PRO A 49 -36.84 -25.55 11.03
C PRO A 49 -35.94 -24.86 12.08
N PHE A 50 -36.11 -23.54 12.08
CA PHE A 50 -35.80 -22.57 13.14
C PHE A 50 -36.02 -23.06 14.58
N VAL A 51 -35.10 -22.70 15.47
CA VAL A 51 -35.40 -22.39 16.88
C VAL A 51 -34.64 -21.12 17.28
N SER A 52 -35.41 -20.08 17.54
CA SER A 52 -34.96 -18.83 18.18
C SER A 52 -34.88 -19.06 19.68
N THR A 53 -33.75 -18.75 20.31
CA THR A 53 -33.71 -18.47 21.75
C THR A 53 -32.93 -17.18 22.00
N SER A 54 -33.66 -16.20 22.51
CA SER A 54 -33.20 -14.98 23.12
C SER A 54 -32.69 -15.27 24.53
N ALA A 55 -31.49 -14.79 24.86
CA ALA A 55 -31.03 -14.70 26.25
C ALA A 55 -30.22 -13.41 26.46
N SER A 56 -30.94 -12.44 27.02
CA SER A 56 -30.55 -11.48 28.06
C SER A 56 -29.07 -11.10 28.25
N ILE A 57 -28.87 -9.79 28.09
CA ILE A 57 -27.83 -8.92 28.64
C ILE A 57 -27.61 -9.21 30.13
N GLY A 58 -26.35 -9.44 30.50
CA GLY A 58 -25.85 -9.37 31.87
C GLY A 58 -24.63 -8.46 31.90
N GLU A 59 -24.76 -7.32 32.57
CA GLU A 59 -23.66 -6.44 32.96
C GLU A 59 -22.65 -7.22 33.82
N VAL A 60 -21.37 -7.16 33.47
CA VAL A 60 -20.29 -7.47 34.42
C VAL A 60 -19.19 -6.42 34.30
N SER A 61 -19.00 -5.75 35.42
CA SER A 61 -18.02 -4.73 35.77
C SER A 61 -16.58 -5.11 35.48
N SER A 62 -15.82 -4.11 35.06
CA SER A 62 -14.36 -4.09 34.92
C SER A 62 -13.64 -4.36 36.25
N PRO A 63 -12.48 -5.04 36.22
CA PRO A 63 -11.41 -4.70 37.14
C PRO A 63 -10.14 -4.29 36.40
N SER A 64 -9.62 -3.14 36.84
CA SER A 64 -8.26 -2.68 36.63
C SER A 64 -7.23 -3.71 37.09
N PHE A 65 -6.17 -3.94 36.31
CA PHE A 65 -4.96 -4.59 36.80
C PHE A 65 -3.73 -3.78 36.41
N ASN A 66 -3.16 -3.14 37.43
CA ASN A 66 -1.76 -2.77 37.51
C ASN A 66 -1.01 -3.90 38.23
N GLU A 67 0.24 -4.09 37.79
CA GLU A 67 1.39 -4.65 38.52
C GLU A 67 1.56 -6.18 38.72
N ALA A 68 2.63 -6.66 38.05
CA ALA A 68 3.84 -7.22 38.66
C ALA A 68 3.93 -8.71 39.06
N PHE A 69 4.82 -9.39 38.29
CA PHE A 69 5.91 -10.28 38.71
C PHE A 69 5.67 -11.79 39.01
N ASN A 70 6.55 -12.56 38.33
CA ASN A 70 7.21 -13.81 38.70
C ASN A 70 6.41 -15.11 38.86
N SER A 71 6.60 -16.00 37.87
CA SER A 71 7.05 -17.37 38.19
C SER A 71 7.86 -17.94 37.02
N SER A 72 9.17 -18.02 37.21
CA SER A 72 10.12 -18.70 36.34
C SER A 72 9.98 -20.22 36.46
N ARG A 73 9.71 -20.90 35.35
CA ARG A 73 10.07 -22.33 35.17
C ARG A 73 11.22 -22.38 34.18
N GLN A 74 12.43 -22.59 34.73
CA GLN A 74 13.63 -22.88 33.95
C GLN A 74 13.46 -24.23 33.25
N VAL A 75 13.38 -24.21 31.92
CA VAL A 75 13.68 -25.37 31.09
C VAL A 75 15.15 -25.24 30.69
N VAL A 76 15.96 -26.18 31.16
CA VAL A 76 17.38 -26.28 30.83
C VAL A 76 17.50 -26.76 29.39
N VAL A 77 17.83 -25.85 28.47
CA VAL A 77 18.26 -26.19 27.10
C VAL A 77 19.79 -26.24 27.11
N GLY A 78 20.32 -27.36 26.61
CA GLY A 78 21.75 -27.62 26.54
C GLY A 78 22.51 -26.55 25.77
N ILE A 79 23.63 -26.12 26.34
CA ILE A 79 24.56 -25.15 25.76
C ILE A 79 25.24 -25.79 24.55
N ALA A 80 24.89 -25.34 23.34
CA ALA A 80 25.72 -25.52 22.15
C ALA A 80 26.72 -24.34 22.04
N PRO A 81 27.92 -24.55 21.47
CA PRO A 81 29.05 -23.65 21.65
C PRO A 81 29.08 -22.48 20.67
N ASN A 82 29.48 -21.31 21.19
CA ASN A 82 29.92 -20.08 20.50
C ASN A 82 28.92 -19.42 19.54
N SER A 83 27.99 -18.61 20.07
CA SER A 83 27.42 -17.51 19.29
C SER A 83 28.51 -16.45 19.07
N ALA A 84 29.25 -16.56 17.97
CA ALA A 84 29.95 -15.39 17.46
C ALA A 84 28.89 -14.29 17.28
N SER A 85 29.08 -13.15 17.95
CA SER A 85 28.17 -12.01 17.78
C SER A 85 28.14 -11.65 16.30
N LEU A 86 26.94 -11.60 15.70
CA LEU A 86 26.77 -11.16 14.33
C LEU A 86 27.45 -9.80 14.13
N GLU A 87 28.09 -9.58 12.98
CA GLU A 87 28.61 -8.25 12.67
C GLU A 87 27.46 -7.22 12.70
N PRO A 88 27.64 -6.04 13.32
CA PRO A 88 26.59 -5.06 13.44
C PRO A 88 26.09 -4.58 12.07
N VAL A 89 24.76 -4.46 11.93
CA VAL A 89 24.16 -3.73 10.81
C VAL A 89 24.52 -2.24 10.94
N TRP A 90 24.64 -1.54 9.81
CA TRP A 90 25.00 -0.10 9.74
C TRP A 90 26.46 0.25 10.09
N LYS A 91 27.31 -0.77 10.29
CA LYS A 91 28.75 -0.57 10.44
C LYS A 91 29.39 -0.46 9.07
N ALA A 92 29.47 0.76 8.55
CA ALA A 92 30.11 1.04 7.28
C ALA A 92 31.60 0.61 7.28
N PRO A 93 32.13 0.12 6.14
CA PRO A 93 33.56 -0.12 5.98
C PRO A 93 34.40 1.13 6.27
N SER A 94 35.62 0.95 6.76
CA SER A 94 36.50 2.08 7.11
C SER A 94 36.75 3.01 5.91
N PRO A 95 36.76 4.34 6.09
CA PRO A 95 37.07 5.28 5.02
C PRO A 95 38.39 4.93 4.34
N GLY A 96 38.41 4.92 3.00
CA GLY A 96 39.59 4.57 2.21
C GLY A 96 39.86 3.07 2.02
N SER A 97 39.05 2.18 2.62
CA SER A 97 39.09 0.75 2.27
C SER A 97 38.63 0.52 0.82
N LYS A 98 39.05 -0.60 0.25
CA LYS A 98 38.55 -1.08 -1.05
C LYS A 98 37.44 -2.08 -0.82
N MET A 99 36.40 -2.00 -1.65
CA MET A 99 35.37 -3.03 -1.67
C MET A 99 35.98 -4.36 -2.12
N PRO A 100 35.61 -5.50 -1.49
CA PRO A 100 35.98 -6.82 -1.96
C PRO A 100 35.55 -7.08 -3.42
N PRO A 101 36.19 -8.02 -4.12
CA PRO A 101 35.73 -8.46 -5.45
C PRO A 101 34.28 -8.93 -5.43
N LEU A 102 33.52 -8.73 -6.51
CA LEU A 102 32.10 -9.10 -6.57
C LEU A 102 31.86 -10.59 -6.28
N GLU A 103 32.82 -11.45 -6.60
CA GLU A 103 32.76 -12.89 -6.34
C GLU A 103 32.61 -13.23 -4.86
N THR A 104 33.07 -12.36 -3.95
CA THR A 104 32.92 -12.58 -2.49
C THR A 104 31.49 -12.38 -2.01
N PHE A 105 30.63 -11.77 -2.83
CA PHE A 105 29.22 -11.53 -2.53
C PHE A 105 28.31 -12.60 -3.11
N ARG A 106 28.83 -13.64 -3.78
CA ARG A 106 27.99 -14.72 -4.30
C ARG A 106 27.23 -15.41 -3.18
N LEU A 107 25.98 -15.79 -3.45
CA LEU A 107 25.19 -16.58 -2.51
C LEU A 107 25.87 -17.93 -2.25
N THR A 108 26.33 -18.14 -1.03
CA THR A 108 26.84 -19.44 -0.54
C THR A 108 26.28 -19.75 0.84
N LYS A 109 26.37 -21.01 1.26
CA LYS A 109 25.98 -21.42 2.61
C LYS A 109 26.76 -20.65 3.67
N GLU A 110 28.06 -20.41 3.45
CA GLU A 110 28.94 -19.70 4.38
C GLU A 110 28.54 -18.23 4.52
N LEU A 111 28.17 -17.56 3.42
CA LEU A 111 27.70 -16.18 3.44
C LEU A 111 26.38 -16.07 4.24
N VAL A 112 25.43 -16.97 4.00
CA VAL A 112 24.15 -16.98 4.74
C VAL A 112 24.39 -17.28 6.22
N GLN A 113 25.24 -18.26 6.53
CA GLN A 113 25.59 -18.67 7.89
C GLN A 113 26.14 -17.52 8.75
N GLN A 114 26.81 -16.53 8.14
CA GLN A 114 27.30 -15.33 8.85
C GLN A 114 26.18 -14.47 9.43
N ARG A 115 24.93 -14.63 8.95
CA ARG A 115 23.76 -13.87 9.42
C ARG A 115 22.77 -14.74 10.20
N VAL A 116 22.84 -16.06 10.11
CA VAL A 116 21.90 -16.96 10.79
C VAL A 116 22.01 -16.82 12.31
N LYS A 117 20.84 -16.69 12.97
CA LYS A 117 20.69 -16.72 14.43
C LYS A 117 19.50 -17.60 14.77
N ASP A 118 19.66 -18.47 15.77
CA ASP A 118 18.62 -19.43 16.18
C ASP A 118 18.07 -20.27 15.00
N ASN A 119 18.97 -20.63 14.07
CA ASN A 119 18.68 -21.30 12.79
C ASN A 119 17.81 -20.52 11.79
N VAL A 120 17.52 -19.25 12.03
CA VAL A 120 16.69 -18.39 11.16
C VAL A 120 17.53 -17.30 10.50
N VAL A 121 17.27 -17.04 9.21
CA VAL A 121 17.70 -15.83 8.50
C VAL A 121 16.50 -15.09 7.93
N VAL A 122 16.48 -13.76 8.09
CA VAL A 122 15.45 -12.88 7.54
C VAL A 122 15.99 -12.27 6.25
N VAL A 123 15.29 -12.47 5.14
CA VAL A 123 15.78 -12.09 3.81
C VAL A 123 14.77 -11.23 3.09
N THR A 124 15.26 -10.17 2.45
CA THR A 124 14.53 -9.44 1.41
C THR A 124 15.44 -9.26 0.20
N PHE A 125 14.90 -8.77 -0.91
CA PHE A 125 15.62 -8.62 -2.16
C PHE A 125 15.00 -7.53 -3.03
N GLY A 126 15.82 -6.87 -3.84
CA GLY A 126 15.36 -5.82 -4.73
C GLY A 126 16.43 -5.29 -5.66
N ASN A 127 16.06 -4.31 -6.47
CA ASN A 127 16.99 -3.54 -7.29
C ASN A 127 17.20 -2.14 -6.71
N PHE A 128 18.09 -1.35 -7.32
CA PHE A 128 18.43 -0.01 -6.86
C PHE A 128 17.23 0.95 -6.79
N ALA A 129 16.16 0.74 -7.55
CA ALA A 129 14.97 1.58 -7.52
C ALA A 129 14.21 1.49 -6.19
N PHE A 130 14.38 0.41 -5.44
CA PHE A 130 13.77 0.17 -4.13
C PHE A 130 14.75 0.38 -2.96
N MET A 131 15.88 1.06 -3.18
CA MET A 131 16.88 1.30 -2.14
C MET A 131 16.28 1.93 -0.87
N ASP A 132 15.39 2.91 -1.01
CA ASP A 132 14.71 3.57 0.11
C ASP A 132 13.76 2.63 0.89
N PHE A 133 13.04 1.75 0.20
CA PHE A 133 12.26 0.68 0.82
C PHE A 133 13.15 -0.32 1.56
N ILE A 134 14.26 -0.76 0.96
CA ILE A 134 15.23 -1.66 1.60
C ILE A 134 15.79 -1.01 2.87
N LEU A 135 16.21 0.26 2.81
CA LEU A 135 16.74 0.95 3.98
C LEU A 135 15.67 1.11 5.08
N THR A 136 14.41 1.33 4.69
CA THR A 136 13.28 1.31 5.63
C THR A 136 13.17 -0.05 6.30
N TRP A 137 13.14 -1.13 5.52
CA TRP A 137 13.05 -2.50 6.04
C TRP A 137 14.19 -2.86 7.00
N VAL A 138 15.44 -2.54 6.62
CA VAL A 138 16.63 -2.78 7.44
C VAL A 138 16.56 -1.96 8.73
N LYS A 139 16.15 -0.68 8.65
CA LYS A 139 16.08 0.22 9.80
C LYS A 139 15.14 -0.33 10.87
N HIS A 140 13.91 -0.69 10.47
CA HIS A 140 12.91 -1.24 11.39
C HIS A 140 13.39 -2.53 12.09
N LEU A 141 13.95 -3.48 11.34
CA LEU A 141 14.47 -4.72 11.93
C LEU A 141 15.64 -4.44 12.89
N SER A 142 16.59 -3.61 12.48
CA SER A 142 17.76 -3.27 13.32
C SER A 142 17.38 -2.52 14.60
N ASP A 143 16.40 -1.61 14.55
CA ASP A 143 15.90 -0.90 15.74
C ASP A 143 15.24 -1.86 16.75
N MET A 144 14.71 -2.99 16.27
CA MET A 144 14.12 -4.05 17.09
C MET A 144 15.13 -5.13 17.51
N GLY A 145 16.42 -4.95 17.23
CA GLY A 145 17.49 -5.91 17.55
C GLY A 145 17.45 -7.18 16.70
N VAL A 146 16.83 -7.14 15.52
CA VAL A 146 16.79 -8.24 14.56
C VAL A 146 17.94 -8.07 13.57
N ASP A 147 19.12 -8.54 13.98
CA ASP A 147 20.33 -8.41 13.17
C ASP A 147 20.56 -9.60 12.22
N ASN A 148 19.82 -10.71 12.34
CA ASN A 148 19.94 -11.87 11.45
C ASN A 148 19.27 -11.64 10.08
N LEU A 149 19.52 -10.46 9.50
CA LEU A 149 19.03 -10.03 8.21
C LEU A 149 20.09 -10.13 7.11
N LEU A 150 19.63 -10.32 5.88
CA LEU A 150 20.45 -10.36 4.67
C LEU A 150 19.66 -9.83 3.46
N VAL A 151 20.27 -8.99 2.63
CA VAL A 151 19.61 -8.42 1.44
C VAL A 151 20.17 -9.02 0.15
N GLY A 152 19.30 -9.53 -0.72
CA GLY A 152 19.66 -9.93 -2.08
C GLY A 152 19.65 -8.74 -3.03
N ALA A 153 20.81 -8.35 -3.55
CA ALA A 153 20.91 -7.30 -4.54
C ALA A 153 20.74 -7.88 -5.95
N MET A 154 19.73 -7.38 -6.68
CA MET A 154 19.45 -7.81 -8.05
C MET A 154 20.33 -7.13 -9.11
N ASP A 155 21.06 -6.10 -8.71
CA ASP A 155 22.01 -5.33 -9.53
C ASP A 155 23.22 -4.84 -8.70
N THR A 156 24.34 -4.61 -9.39
CA THR A 156 25.61 -4.21 -8.76
C THR A 156 25.54 -2.85 -8.07
N LYS A 157 24.72 -1.91 -8.57
CA LYS A 157 24.62 -0.56 -8.00
C LYS A 157 23.99 -0.61 -6.61
N LEU A 158 22.95 -1.43 -6.43
CA LEU A 158 22.38 -1.69 -5.12
C LEU A 158 23.38 -2.38 -4.19
N LEU A 159 24.07 -3.41 -4.68
CA LEU A 159 25.06 -4.15 -3.90
C LEU A 159 26.13 -3.23 -3.33
N GLU A 160 26.78 -2.44 -4.18
CA GLU A 160 27.79 -1.46 -3.77
C GLU A 160 27.24 -0.47 -2.74
N ALA A 161 26.06 0.08 -3.01
CA ALA A 161 25.47 1.09 -2.15
C ALA A 161 25.06 0.56 -0.77
N LEU A 162 24.60 -0.70 -0.67
CA LEU A 162 24.30 -1.36 0.60
C LEU A 162 25.57 -1.73 1.36
N TYR A 163 26.58 -2.26 0.67
CA TYR A 163 27.89 -2.56 1.26
C TYR A 163 28.51 -1.33 1.93
N TRP A 164 28.54 -0.18 1.24
CA TRP A 164 29.08 1.06 1.79
C TRP A 164 28.25 1.65 2.93
N LYS A 165 26.98 1.25 3.06
CA LYS A 165 26.12 1.60 4.20
C LYS A 165 26.25 0.64 5.38
N GLY A 166 27.06 -0.43 5.27
CA GLY A 166 27.18 -1.46 6.29
C GLY A 166 25.94 -2.35 6.39
N VAL A 167 25.19 -2.51 5.30
CA VAL A 167 24.04 -3.43 5.23
C VAL A 167 24.52 -4.78 4.68
N PRO A 168 24.26 -5.90 5.39
CA PRO A 168 24.57 -7.25 4.89
C PRO A 168 23.89 -7.53 3.55
N VAL A 169 24.68 -7.83 2.52
CA VAL A 169 24.20 -7.95 1.14
C VAL A 169 24.92 -9.08 0.40
N PHE A 170 24.22 -9.72 -0.53
CA PHE A 170 24.78 -10.67 -1.49
C PHE A 170 24.32 -10.34 -2.92
N ASP A 171 25.08 -10.79 -3.91
CA ASP A 171 24.75 -10.70 -5.33
C ASP A 171 23.82 -11.85 -5.73
N MET A 172 22.65 -11.51 -6.25
CA MET A 172 21.72 -12.51 -6.80
C MET A 172 22.15 -13.01 -8.19
N GLY A 173 23.06 -12.30 -8.89
CA GLY A 173 23.50 -12.66 -10.24
C GLY A 173 22.44 -12.44 -11.33
N SER A 174 21.31 -11.80 -10.99
CA SER A 174 20.17 -11.61 -11.91
C SER A 174 20.38 -10.49 -12.95
N HIS A 175 21.33 -9.57 -12.69
CA HIS A 175 21.66 -8.40 -13.52
C HIS A 175 20.42 -7.62 -14.01
N MET A 176 19.50 -7.33 -13.08
CA MET A 176 18.22 -6.72 -13.40
C MET A 176 18.34 -5.21 -13.62
N SER A 177 17.30 -4.63 -14.22
CA SER A 177 17.23 -3.19 -14.44
C SER A 177 17.30 -2.42 -13.12
N THR A 178 17.93 -1.25 -13.13
CA THR A 178 18.05 -0.36 -11.95
C THR A 178 16.87 0.60 -11.80
N ILE A 179 15.89 0.54 -12.70
CA ILE A 179 14.64 1.31 -12.65
C ILE A 179 13.48 0.45 -12.16
N ASP A 180 12.45 1.11 -11.62
CA ASP A 180 11.19 0.44 -11.32
C ASP A 180 10.51 0.00 -12.62
N VAL A 181 10.22 -1.30 -12.71
CA VAL A 181 9.65 -1.93 -13.89
C VAL A 181 8.12 -1.96 -13.87
N GLY A 182 7.49 -1.54 -12.77
CA GLY A 182 6.05 -1.50 -12.59
C GLY A 182 5.41 -2.87 -12.38
N TRP A 183 4.33 -2.90 -11.60
CA TRP A 183 3.58 -4.12 -11.31
C TRP A 183 2.95 -4.73 -12.57
N GLY A 184 2.95 -6.06 -12.66
CA GLY A 184 2.32 -6.83 -13.73
C GLY A 184 3.05 -6.82 -15.09
N THR A 185 4.23 -6.20 -15.18
CA THR A 185 5.03 -6.23 -16.42
C THR A 185 5.78 -7.55 -16.59
N PRO A 186 6.22 -7.92 -17.80
CA PRO A 186 7.04 -9.12 -18.01
C PRO A 186 8.32 -9.13 -17.16
N THR A 187 8.92 -7.96 -16.91
CA THR A 187 10.10 -7.85 -16.05
C THR A 187 9.75 -8.01 -14.58
N PHE A 188 8.57 -7.55 -14.12
CA PHE A 188 8.06 -7.86 -12.79
C PHE A 188 7.84 -9.38 -12.60
N HIS A 189 7.26 -10.07 -13.58
CA HIS A 189 7.16 -11.54 -13.54
C HIS A 189 8.54 -12.20 -13.45
N LYS A 190 9.55 -11.66 -14.15
CA LYS A 190 10.93 -12.14 -14.02
C LYS A 190 11.47 -11.95 -12.59
N MET A 191 11.21 -10.81 -11.94
CA MET A 191 11.60 -10.59 -10.53
C MET A 191 10.95 -11.60 -9.58
N GLY A 192 9.67 -11.92 -9.77
CA GLY A 192 8.97 -12.94 -9.00
C GLY A 192 9.65 -14.33 -9.08
N ARG A 193 10.27 -14.67 -10.22
CA ARG A 193 11.03 -15.93 -10.36
C ARG A 193 12.31 -15.94 -9.55
N GLU A 194 13.01 -14.80 -9.48
CA GLU A 194 14.24 -14.67 -8.68
C GLU A 194 13.97 -14.96 -7.19
N LYS A 195 12.79 -14.59 -6.67
CA LYS A 195 12.34 -14.96 -5.31
C LYS A 195 12.30 -16.48 -5.12
N VAL A 196 11.69 -17.20 -6.05
CA VAL A 196 11.53 -18.66 -5.95
C VAL A 196 12.87 -19.38 -6.14
N ILE A 197 13.72 -18.90 -7.05
CA ILE A 197 15.09 -19.38 -7.22
C ILE A 197 15.89 -19.21 -5.94
N LEU A 198 15.74 -18.06 -5.28
CA LEU A 198 16.43 -17.77 -4.01
C LEU A 198 15.97 -18.71 -2.89
N ILE A 199 14.66 -18.94 -2.75
CA ILE A 199 14.11 -19.88 -1.77
C ILE A 199 14.66 -21.30 -2.00
N ASP A 200 14.58 -21.80 -3.24
CA ASP A 200 15.12 -23.12 -3.62
C ASP A 200 16.64 -23.22 -3.42
N SER A 201 17.36 -22.11 -3.50
CA SER A 201 18.81 -22.07 -3.27
C SER A 201 19.18 -22.09 -1.77
N ILE A 202 18.40 -21.41 -0.91
CA ILE A 202 18.69 -21.29 0.52
C ILE A 202 18.20 -22.51 1.31
N LEU A 203 17.01 -23.07 1.01
CA LEU A 203 16.46 -24.17 1.80
C LEU A 203 17.41 -25.38 1.93
N PRO A 204 18.13 -25.81 0.88
CA PRO A 204 19.12 -26.88 0.98
C PRO A 204 20.30 -26.60 1.91
N TYR A 205 20.55 -25.34 2.29
CA TYR A 205 21.59 -25.00 3.27
C TYR A 205 21.23 -25.48 4.69
N GLY A 206 19.94 -25.74 4.95
CA GLY A 206 19.45 -26.26 6.23
C GLY A 206 19.02 -25.19 7.23
N PHE A 207 18.88 -23.93 6.80
CA PHE A 207 18.39 -22.82 7.62
C PHE A 207 16.90 -22.58 7.39
N GLU A 208 16.22 -22.08 8.42
CA GLU A 208 14.90 -21.49 8.27
C GLU A 208 15.00 -20.10 7.62
N LEU A 209 14.09 -19.83 6.69
CA LEU A 209 14.09 -18.62 5.87
C LEU A 209 12.79 -17.84 6.11
N LEU A 210 12.89 -16.64 6.67
CA LEU A 210 11.80 -15.66 6.66
C LEU A 210 12.02 -14.71 5.48
N MET A 211 11.33 -14.95 4.38
CA MET A 211 11.48 -14.21 3.14
C MET A 211 10.35 -13.17 2.99
N CYS A 212 10.73 -11.96 2.59
CA CYS A 212 9.82 -10.82 2.49
C CYS A 212 10.02 -10.08 1.18
N ASP A 213 8.92 -9.60 0.58
CA ASP A 213 9.00 -8.58 -0.47
C ASP A 213 9.58 -7.27 0.12
N THR A 214 10.19 -6.43 -0.72
CA THR A 214 10.86 -5.20 -0.25
C THR A 214 9.88 -4.08 0.14
N ASP A 215 8.64 -4.14 -0.34
CA ASP A 215 7.59 -3.16 -0.14
C ASP A 215 6.63 -3.49 1.04
N MET A 216 7.15 -4.23 2.02
CA MET A 216 6.56 -4.43 3.33
C MET A 216 7.45 -3.83 4.43
N VAL A 217 6.85 -3.50 5.57
CA VAL A 217 7.55 -2.95 6.74
C VAL A 217 7.22 -3.77 7.98
N TRP A 218 8.25 -4.16 8.72
CA TRP A 218 8.13 -4.79 10.04
C TRP A 218 7.88 -3.72 11.11
N LEU A 219 6.87 -3.90 11.94
CA LEU A 219 6.47 -2.99 13.03
C LEU A 219 6.71 -3.57 14.43
N LYS A 220 6.93 -4.89 14.49
CA LYS A 220 7.26 -5.65 15.70
C LYS A 220 8.21 -6.78 15.34
N ASN A 221 9.10 -7.18 16.26
CA ASN A 221 10.02 -8.28 16.03
C ASN A 221 9.23 -9.56 15.67
N PRO A 222 9.40 -10.10 14.45
CA PRO A 222 8.59 -11.22 13.98
C PRO A 222 8.98 -12.57 14.59
N LEU A 223 10.26 -12.76 14.93
CA LEU A 223 10.81 -14.08 15.23
C LEU A 223 10.07 -14.81 16.38
N PRO A 224 9.69 -14.15 17.50
CA PRO A 224 8.91 -14.79 18.54
C PRO A 224 7.53 -15.28 18.09
N TYR A 225 6.92 -14.62 17.09
CA TYR A 225 5.63 -15.06 16.55
C TYR A 225 5.79 -16.36 15.76
N PHE A 226 6.75 -16.41 14.83
CA PHE A 226 7.00 -17.60 14.02
C PHE A 226 7.43 -18.81 14.87
N ALA A 227 8.20 -18.58 15.94
CA ALA A 227 8.64 -19.62 16.86
C ALA A 227 7.49 -20.35 17.60
N ARG A 228 6.27 -19.80 17.63
CA ARG A 228 5.07 -20.45 18.19
C ARG A 228 4.63 -21.69 17.41
N PHE A 229 5.05 -21.82 16.15
CA PHE A 229 4.62 -22.87 15.23
C PHE A 229 5.80 -23.73 14.76
N PRO A 230 6.45 -24.50 15.67
CA PRO A 230 7.62 -25.32 15.34
C PRO A 230 7.31 -26.49 14.39
N GLU A 231 6.03 -26.81 14.20
CA GLU A 231 5.56 -27.86 13.31
C GLU A 231 5.26 -27.37 11.89
N ALA A 232 5.12 -26.06 11.66
CA ALA A 232 4.70 -25.51 10.37
C ALA A 232 5.80 -25.56 9.32
N ASP A 233 5.61 -26.27 8.22
CA ASP A 233 6.58 -26.28 7.10
C ASP A 233 6.69 -24.92 6.43
N VAL A 234 5.53 -24.27 6.26
CA VAL A 234 5.39 -22.92 5.69
C VAL A 234 4.34 -22.13 6.47
N LEU A 235 4.67 -20.88 6.79
CA LEU A 235 3.70 -19.87 7.21
C LEU A 235 3.65 -18.76 6.16
N THR A 236 2.47 -18.35 5.71
CA THR A 236 2.33 -17.35 4.63
C THR A 236 1.28 -16.29 4.95
N SER A 237 1.52 -15.04 4.56
CA SER A 237 0.51 -13.98 4.59
C SER A 237 -0.65 -14.25 3.64
N THR A 238 -1.73 -13.48 3.78
CA THR A 238 -2.93 -13.58 2.94
C THR A 238 -3.35 -12.21 2.43
N ASP A 239 -4.02 -12.17 1.27
CA ASP A 239 -4.73 -10.97 0.78
C ASP A 239 -6.16 -10.90 1.36
N GLN A 240 -6.40 -11.56 2.50
CA GLN A 240 -7.68 -11.59 3.19
C GLN A 240 -8.02 -10.20 3.73
N THR A 241 -9.25 -9.75 3.47
CA THR A 241 -9.75 -8.45 3.94
C THR A 241 -10.82 -8.57 5.03
N SER A 242 -11.46 -9.74 5.16
CA SER A 242 -12.44 -10.02 6.20
C SER A 242 -11.78 -10.67 7.41
N VAL A 243 -12.24 -10.35 8.61
CA VAL A 243 -11.71 -10.92 9.86
C VAL A 243 -12.07 -12.40 9.95
N THR A 244 -11.06 -13.28 10.05
CA THR A 244 -11.28 -14.70 10.34
C THR A 244 -11.03 -15.04 11.82
N VAL A 245 -10.14 -14.28 12.46
CA VAL A 245 -9.80 -14.37 13.89
C VAL A 245 -9.67 -12.98 14.51
N VAL A 246 -10.01 -12.85 15.79
CA VAL A 246 -9.99 -11.58 16.54
C VAL A 246 -8.80 -11.43 17.49
N ASP A 247 -7.98 -12.47 17.59
CA ASP A 247 -6.77 -12.53 18.40
C ASP A 247 -5.52 -12.66 17.51
N ASP A 248 -4.42 -13.19 18.06
CA ASP A 248 -3.15 -13.37 17.36
C ASP A 248 -2.87 -14.82 16.92
N LYS A 249 -3.93 -15.64 16.78
CA LYS A 249 -3.84 -16.97 16.17
C LYS A 249 -3.67 -16.87 14.66
N LEU A 250 -3.33 -18.00 14.01
CA LEU A 250 -3.38 -18.11 12.55
C LEU A 250 -4.81 -17.86 12.04
N ASP A 251 -4.92 -17.30 10.83
CA ASP A 251 -6.21 -17.13 10.15
C ASP A 251 -6.90 -18.51 9.99
N ASP A 252 -8.23 -18.54 10.14
CA ASP A 252 -9.00 -19.75 9.91
C ASP A 252 -9.01 -20.07 8.41
N TRP A 253 -8.22 -21.06 8.01
CA TRP A 253 -8.09 -21.50 6.63
C TRP A 253 -9.41 -21.95 5.98
N LYS A 254 -10.43 -22.32 6.77
CA LYS A 254 -11.76 -22.66 6.25
C LYS A 254 -12.57 -21.43 5.84
N GLN A 255 -12.23 -20.27 6.41
CA GLN A 255 -12.88 -18.98 6.16
C GLN A 255 -12.04 -18.07 5.26
N ALA A 256 -10.71 -18.26 5.24
CA ALA A 256 -9.77 -17.54 4.40
C ALA A 256 -9.90 -18.01 2.93
N GLY A 257 -10.75 -17.33 2.16
CA GLY A 257 -10.96 -17.58 0.74
C GLY A 257 -10.15 -16.69 -0.20
N ALA A 258 -9.42 -15.70 0.32
CA ALA A 258 -8.55 -14.85 -0.48
C ALA A 258 -7.24 -15.56 -0.85
N ALA A 259 -6.52 -15.01 -1.83
CA ALA A 259 -5.23 -15.54 -2.24
C ALA A 259 -4.23 -15.55 -1.07
N TYR A 260 -3.42 -16.60 -1.00
CA TYR A 260 -2.29 -16.67 -0.07
C TYR A 260 -1.19 -15.79 -0.65
N ASN A 261 -0.96 -14.66 0.03
CA ASN A 261 -0.01 -13.66 -0.39
C ASN A 261 1.41 -14.12 -0.05
N ILE A 262 2.30 -14.04 -1.03
CA ILE A 262 3.69 -14.52 -0.94
C ILE A 262 4.69 -13.39 -0.68
N GLY A 263 4.23 -12.29 -0.08
CA GLY A 263 5.07 -11.16 0.31
C GLY A 263 5.63 -11.27 1.71
N ILE A 264 5.07 -12.15 2.55
CA ILE A 264 5.62 -12.54 3.85
C ILE A 264 5.43 -14.05 4.00
N PHE A 265 6.52 -14.81 4.00
CA PHE A 265 6.45 -16.22 4.32
C PHE A 265 7.70 -16.76 5.02
N HIS A 266 7.47 -17.63 5.97
CA HIS A 266 8.49 -18.38 6.69
C HIS A 266 8.52 -19.80 6.15
N TRP A 267 9.73 -20.29 5.89
CA TRP A 267 10.00 -21.61 5.34
C TRP A 267 10.94 -22.37 6.27
N ARG A 268 10.51 -23.57 6.68
CA ARG A 268 11.41 -24.55 7.30
C ARG A 268 11.99 -25.47 6.22
N PRO A 269 13.28 -25.87 6.28
CA PRO A 269 13.90 -26.73 5.27
C PRO A 269 13.51 -28.20 5.44
N SER A 270 12.21 -28.49 5.47
CA SER A 270 11.69 -29.85 5.48
C SER A 270 11.74 -30.48 4.08
N VAL A 271 11.62 -31.80 4.01
CA VAL A 271 11.55 -32.53 2.73
C VAL A 271 10.39 -32.01 1.87
N SER A 272 9.26 -31.68 2.50
CA SER A 272 8.06 -31.19 1.81
C SER A 272 8.27 -29.76 1.28
N SER A 273 8.77 -28.85 2.11
CA SER A 273 9.07 -27.46 1.71
C SER A 273 10.08 -27.39 0.57
N MET A 274 11.15 -28.18 0.62
CA MET A 274 12.15 -28.23 -0.46
C MET A 274 11.55 -28.78 -1.77
N LYS A 275 10.67 -29.79 -1.67
CA LYS A 275 9.99 -30.34 -2.85
C LYS A 275 9.04 -29.30 -3.47
N LEU A 276 8.26 -28.61 -2.65
CA LEU A 276 7.37 -27.53 -3.09
C LEU A 276 8.16 -26.40 -3.77
N ALA A 277 9.23 -25.90 -3.14
CA ALA A 277 10.04 -24.81 -3.69
C ALA A 277 10.64 -25.20 -5.05
N LYS A 278 11.14 -26.43 -5.18
CA LYS A 278 11.69 -26.95 -6.43
C LYS A 278 10.63 -27.05 -7.52
N GLU A 279 9.46 -27.63 -7.22
CA GLU A 279 8.37 -27.77 -8.18
C GLU A 279 7.82 -26.40 -8.61
N TRP A 280 7.68 -25.47 -7.67
CA TRP A 280 7.25 -24.11 -7.95
C TRP A 280 8.24 -23.39 -8.87
N LYS A 281 9.54 -23.52 -8.60
CA LYS A 281 10.59 -22.99 -9.48
C LYS A 281 10.49 -23.58 -10.89
N GLU A 282 10.38 -24.91 -11.01
CA GLU A 282 10.29 -25.60 -12.30
C GLU A 282 9.05 -25.17 -13.08
N MET A 283 7.89 -25.01 -12.42
CA MET A 283 6.66 -24.47 -13.01
C MET A 283 6.88 -23.06 -13.60
N LEU A 284 7.46 -22.14 -12.82
CA LEU A 284 7.64 -20.74 -13.26
C LEU A 284 8.73 -20.60 -14.34
N LEU A 285 9.72 -21.49 -14.37
CA LEU A 285 10.72 -21.53 -15.44
C LEU A 285 10.16 -22.12 -16.73
N ALA A 286 9.16 -23.00 -16.65
CA ALA A 286 8.53 -23.63 -17.79
C ALA A 286 7.53 -22.73 -18.52
N ASP A 287 6.82 -21.84 -17.81
CA ASP A 287 5.88 -20.89 -18.40
C ASP A 287 6.05 -19.48 -17.82
N ASP A 288 6.43 -18.55 -18.68
CA ASP A 288 6.72 -17.17 -18.31
C ASP A 288 5.48 -16.31 -18.03
N LYS A 289 4.29 -16.83 -18.31
CA LYS A 289 3.00 -16.17 -18.07
C LYS A 289 2.43 -16.47 -16.69
N ILE A 290 2.91 -17.51 -16.02
CA ILE A 290 2.46 -17.84 -14.68
C ILE A 290 3.02 -16.79 -13.71
N TRP A 291 2.11 -16.11 -13.02
CA TRP A 291 2.47 -15.23 -11.92
C TRP A 291 2.86 -16.08 -10.70
N ASP A 292 3.95 -15.72 -10.01
CA ASP A 292 4.52 -16.48 -8.90
C ASP A 292 3.51 -16.77 -7.79
N GLN A 293 2.72 -15.77 -7.39
CA GLN A 293 1.64 -15.93 -6.40
C GLN A 293 0.59 -16.95 -6.86
N ASN A 294 0.15 -16.88 -8.12
CA ASN A 294 -0.83 -17.82 -8.66
C ASN A 294 -0.27 -19.24 -8.70
N GLY A 295 0.99 -19.41 -9.12
CA GLY A 295 1.65 -20.72 -9.14
C GLY A 295 1.76 -21.32 -7.73
N PHE A 296 2.13 -20.53 -6.71
CA PHE A 296 2.16 -20.99 -5.33
C PHE A 296 0.78 -21.44 -4.84
N ASN A 297 -0.24 -20.61 -5.07
CA ASN A 297 -1.62 -20.92 -4.69
C ASN A 297 -2.13 -22.17 -5.40
N GLU A 298 -1.85 -22.36 -6.69
CA GLU A 298 -2.23 -23.57 -7.42
C GLU A 298 -1.62 -24.82 -6.77
N LEU A 299 -0.32 -24.79 -6.44
CA LEU A 299 0.39 -25.91 -5.84
C LEU A 299 -0.13 -26.26 -4.45
N VAL A 300 -0.29 -25.28 -3.57
CA VAL A 300 -0.70 -25.53 -2.19
C VAL A 300 -2.17 -25.96 -2.08
N HIS A 301 -3.03 -25.53 -3.01
CA HIS A 301 -4.46 -25.86 -3.02
C HIS A 301 -4.80 -27.18 -3.71
N ARG A 302 -3.84 -27.90 -4.33
CA ARG A 302 -4.08 -29.23 -4.93
C ARG A 302 -4.81 -30.17 -3.97
N GLN A 303 -4.43 -30.10 -2.70
CA GLN A 303 -5.17 -30.67 -1.60
C GLN A 303 -5.02 -29.75 -0.40
N LEU A 304 -6.13 -29.25 0.12
CA LEU A 304 -6.19 -28.48 1.36
C LEU A 304 -7.06 -29.24 2.38
N GLY A 305 -6.49 -29.46 3.56
CA GLY A 305 -7.09 -30.26 4.62
C GLY A 305 -6.59 -31.72 4.67
N PRO A 306 -6.83 -32.41 5.79
CA PRO A 306 -7.49 -31.95 7.02
C PRO A 306 -6.60 -31.01 7.86
N SER A 307 -7.11 -30.55 9.01
CA SER A 307 -6.28 -29.87 10.01
C SER A 307 -5.17 -30.79 10.52
N VAL A 308 -4.00 -30.23 10.84
CA VAL A 308 -2.87 -31.01 11.39
C VAL A 308 -3.18 -31.48 12.81
N ASP A 309 -3.83 -30.60 13.59
CA ASP A 309 -4.34 -30.86 14.94
C ASP A 309 -5.53 -29.92 15.23
N GLU A 310 -6.08 -29.96 16.44
CA GLU A 310 -7.27 -29.18 16.81
C GLU A 310 -6.98 -27.73 17.23
N GLU A 311 -5.75 -27.39 17.63
CA GLU A 311 -5.45 -26.13 18.33
C GLU A 311 -4.50 -25.19 17.58
N SER A 312 -3.61 -25.72 16.74
CA SER A 312 -2.52 -24.95 16.12
C SER A 312 -2.98 -24.01 15.01
N GLY A 313 -4.13 -24.29 14.40
CA GLY A 313 -4.58 -23.60 13.18
C GLY A 313 -3.85 -24.05 11.91
N LEU A 314 -2.96 -25.05 11.99
CA LEU A 314 -2.25 -25.59 10.84
C LEU A 314 -3.12 -26.56 10.02
N VAL A 315 -2.85 -26.60 8.72
CA VAL A 315 -3.59 -27.42 7.75
C VAL A 315 -2.62 -28.19 6.84
N TYR A 316 -2.99 -29.42 6.47
CA TYR A 316 -2.28 -30.14 5.42
C TYR A 316 -2.56 -29.51 4.05
N ALA A 317 -1.50 -29.24 3.30
CA ALA A 317 -1.51 -28.66 1.96
C ALA A 317 -0.60 -29.46 1.02
N TYR A 318 -0.58 -29.11 -0.28
CA TYR A 318 0.34 -29.68 -1.27
C TYR A 318 0.34 -31.23 -1.26
N ASP A 319 -0.75 -31.79 -1.78
CA ASP A 319 -0.99 -33.24 -1.85
C ASP A 319 -0.95 -33.93 -0.46
N GLY A 320 -1.30 -33.18 0.60
CA GLY A 320 -1.33 -33.65 1.98
C GLY A 320 0.06 -33.78 2.65
N ASN A 321 1.12 -33.26 2.03
CA ASN A 321 2.50 -33.45 2.52
C ASN A 321 3.06 -32.24 3.27
N LEU A 322 2.44 -31.07 3.16
CA LEU A 322 2.95 -29.82 3.72
C LEU A 322 2.07 -29.37 4.89
N LYS A 323 2.66 -28.99 6.03
CA LYS A 323 1.95 -28.33 7.12
C LYS A 323 1.99 -26.81 6.90
N LEU A 324 0.87 -26.25 6.46
CA LEU A 324 0.71 -24.83 6.14
C LEU A 324 0.00 -24.09 7.28
N GLY A 325 0.39 -22.83 7.52
CA GLY A 325 -0.37 -21.90 8.33
C GLY A 325 -0.52 -20.54 7.67
N LEU A 326 -1.65 -19.88 7.93
CA LEU A 326 -1.98 -18.57 7.36
C LEU A 326 -1.78 -17.48 8.41
N LEU A 327 -0.89 -16.53 8.12
CA LEU A 327 -0.65 -15.39 9.01
C LEU A 327 -1.90 -14.50 9.03
N PRO A 328 -2.40 -14.11 10.22
CA PRO A 328 -3.65 -13.37 10.35
C PRO A 328 -3.55 -11.97 9.76
N ALA A 329 -4.47 -11.64 8.84
CA ALA A 329 -4.50 -10.33 8.17
C ALA A 329 -4.69 -9.13 9.13
N SER A 330 -5.13 -9.38 10.37
CA SER A 330 -5.29 -8.37 11.42
C SER A 330 -3.97 -7.84 12.00
N ILE A 331 -2.87 -8.61 11.90
CA ILE A 331 -1.55 -8.23 12.41
C ILE A 331 -0.40 -8.44 11.41
N PHE A 332 -0.59 -9.24 10.36
CA PHE A 332 0.26 -9.26 9.16
C PHE A 332 -0.52 -8.61 8.03
N CYS A 333 -0.65 -7.29 8.14
CA CYS A 333 -1.65 -6.55 7.41
C CYS A 333 -1.29 -6.36 5.93
N SER A 334 -2.28 -6.51 5.08
CA SER A 334 -2.29 -5.90 3.74
C SER A 334 -2.51 -4.38 3.83
N GLY A 335 -2.30 -3.66 2.73
CA GLY A 335 -2.54 -2.21 2.72
C GLY A 335 -4.02 -1.86 2.94
N HIS A 336 -4.96 -2.72 2.55
CA HIS A 336 -6.39 -2.52 2.84
C HIS A 336 -6.69 -2.66 4.34
N THR A 337 -6.23 -3.75 4.96
CA THR A 337 -6.48 -4.02 6.38
C THR A 337 -5.76 -3.04 7.31
N TYR A 338 -4.59 -2.52 6.91
CA TYR A 338 -3.84 -1.53 7.68
C TYR A 338 -4.33 -0.09 7.47
N PHE A 339 -4.37 0.40 6.22
CA PHE A 339 -4.58 1.81 5.93
C PHE A 339 -6.05 2.21 5.75
N VAL A 340 -6.90 1.29 5.27
CA VAL A 340 -8.32 1.59 5.00
C VAL A 340 -9.20 1.17 6.18
N GLN A 341 -9.03 -0.07 6.64
CA GLN A 341 -9.82 -0.60 7.76
C GLN A 341 -9.25 -0.21 9.12
N ALA A 342 -7.93 -0.02 9.23
CA ALA A 342 -7.23 0.04 10.51
C ALA A 342 -7.64 -1.12 11.45
N MET A 343 -7.71 -2.34 10.88
CA MET A 343 -8.28 -3.53 11.52
C MET A 343 -7.66 -3.79 12.90
N TYR A 344 -6.34 -3.67 13.01
CA TYR A 344 -5.61 -3.84 14.26
C TYR A 344 -6.10 -2.87 15.36
N GLN A 345 -6.43 -1.62 15.03
CA GLN A 345 -6.94 -0.66 16.02
C GLN A 345 -8.32 -1.05 16.52
N GLN A 346 -9.17 -1.54 15.62
CA GLN A 346 -10.53 -1.96 15.96
C GLN A 346 -10.55 -3.22 16.84
N LEU A 347 -9.62 -4.14 16.58
CA LEU A 347 -9.44 -5.37 17.34
C LEU A 347 -8.51 -5.20 18.56
N ARG A 348 -7.93 -4.01 18.75
CA ARG A 348 -6.96 -3.70 19.83
C ARG A 348 -5.72 -4.58 19.80
N LEU A 349 -5.26 -4.91 18.60
CA LEU A 349 -4.06 -5.69 18.34
C LEU A 349 -2.87 -4.80 17.99
N GLN A 350 -1.67 -5.39 18.06
CA GLN A 350 -0.43 -4.75 17.64
C GLN A 350 0.08 -5.44 16.38
N PRO A 351 0.17 -4.73 15.24
CA PRO A 351 0.59 -5.34 13.99
C PRO A 351 2.08 -5.71 14.02
N TYR A 352 2.41 -6.83 13.40
CA TYR A 352 3.78 -7.27 13.14
C TYR A 352 4.32 -6.69 11.85
N ALA A 353 3.49 -6.59 10.82
CA ALA A 353 3.92 -6.08 9.52
C ALA A 353 2.77 -5.37 8.80
N VAL A 354 3.16 -4.50 7.87
CA VAL A 354 2.28 -3.99 6.83
C VAL A 354 2.93 -4.21 5.47
N HIS A 355 2.23 -4.93 4.58
CA HIS A 355 2.60 -5.12 3.19
C HIS A 355 1.77 -4.13 2.33
N THR A 356 2.43 -3.35 1.48
CA THR A 356 1.76 -2.31 0.66
C THR A 356 1.01 -2.87 -0.57
N THR A 357 0.28 -3.97 -0.37
CA THR A 357 -0.75 -4.46 -1.32
C THR A 357 -2.01 -3.63 -1.23
N PHE A 358 -2.95 -3.80 -2.18
CA PHE A 358 -4.15 -2.97 -2.28
C PHE A 358 -3.86 -1.46 -2.31
N GLN A 359 -2.80 -1.09 -3.06
CA GLN A 359 -2.33 0.29 -3.17
C GLN A 359 -2.40 0.85 -4.59
N PHE A 360 -2.84 2.10 -4.75
CA PHE A 360 -2.82 2.81 -6.04
C PHE A 360 -1.52 3.61 -6.21
N ALA A 361 -1.34 4.18 -7.41
CA ALA A 361 -0.19 5.01 -7.78
C ALA A 361 1.20 4.31 -7.74
N GLY A 362 1.24 2.99 -7.85
CA GLY A 362 2.48 2.22 -7.95
C GLY A 362 3.42 2.46 -6.77
N THR A 363 4.73 2.41 -7.02
CA THR A 363 5.78 2.59 -6.00
C THR A 363 5.69 3.94 -5.28
N GLU A 364 5.33 5.00 -6.01
CA GLU A 364 5.14 6.33 -5.44
C GLU A 364 3.99 6.37 -4.41
N GLY A 365 2.88 5.70 -4.72
CA GLY A 365 1.76 5.55 -3.79
C GLY A 365 2.11 4.69 -2.58
N LYS A 366 2.81 3.57 -2.78
CA LYS A 366 3.31 2.72 -1.68
C LYS A 366 4.17 3.51 -0.69
N ARG A 367 5.11 4.31 -1.21
CA ARG A 367 5.95 5.18 -0.38
C ARG A 367 5.11 6.21 0.36
N HIS A 368 4.16 6.83 -0.33
CA HIS A 368 3.26 7.81 0.29
C HIS A 368 2.43 7.20 1.43
N ARG A 369 1.92 5.97 1.29
CA ARG A 369 1.18 5.28 2.38
C ARG A 369 2.02 5.05 3.62
N LEU A 370 3.24 4.57 3.42
CA LEU A 370 4.15 4.32 4.53
C LEU A 370 4.52 5.63 5.23
N ARG A 371 4.62 6.74 4.48
CA ARG A 371 4.78 8.09 5.03
C ARG A 371 3.53 8.57 5.77
N GLU A 372 2.34 8.39 5.22
CA GLU A 372 1.05 8.69 5.90
C GLU A 372 0.95 7.96 7.24
N ALA A 373 1.41 6.71 7.30
CA ALA A 373 1.47 5.95 8.54
C ALA A 373 2.70 6.24 9.42
N MET A 374 3.60 7.14 8.99
CA MET A 374 4.85 7.51 9.67
C MET A 374 5.82 6.33 9.91
N VAL A 375 5.78 5.32 9.03
CA VAL A 375 6.62 4.11 9.10
C VAL A 375 7.66 4.03 7.97
N PHE A 376 7.75 5.03 7.09
CA PHE A 376 8.82 5.12 6.10
C PHE A 376 10.08 5.79 6.68
N TYR A 377 11.26 5.27 6.35
CA TYR A 377 12.54 5.85 6.81
C TYR A 377 13.04 6.90 5.82
N ASP A 378 12.71 8.16 6.09
CA ASP A 378 13.18 9.31 5.32
C ASP A 378 14.42 9.97 5.94
N PRO A 379 15.30 10.56 5.12
CA PRO A 379 16.46 11.30 5.62
C PRO A 379 16.03 12.64 6.26
N PRO A 380 16.84 13.23 7.16
CA PRO A 380 16.48 14.46 7.87
C PRO A 380 16.06 15.63 6.97
N GLU A 381 16.62 15.73 5.77
CA GLU A 381 16.33 16.79 4.79
C GLU A 381 14.88 16.73 4.28
N TYR A 382 14.24 15.56 4.32
CA TYR A 382 12.83 15.41 3.96
C TYR A 382 11.93 16.30 4.84
N TYR A 383 12.29 16.42 6.12
CA TYR A 383 11.52 17.09 7.17
C TYR A 383 11.81 18.61 7.31
N ASP A 384 12.88 19.12 6.69
CA ASP A 384 13.22 20.56 6.65
C ASP A 384 13.20 21.06 5.20
N THR A 385 11.98 21.14 4.64
CA THR A 385 11.80 21.42 3.21
C THR A 385 12.14 22.89 2.88
N PRO A 386 12.88 23.15 1.77
CA PRO A 386 13.14 24.51 1.29
C PRO A 386 11.86 25.32 1.07
N GLY A 387 11.88 26.62 1.38
CA GLY A 387 10.71 27.51 1.31
C GLY A 387 9.70 27.34 2.45
N GLY A 388 9.77 26.25 3.20
CA GLY A 388 8.87 25.94 4.30
C GLY A 388 7.55 25.29 3.85
N LEU A 389 6.71 25.02 4.84
CA LEU A 389 5.47 24.29 4.74
C LEU A 389 4.28 25.24 4.75
N LEU A 390 3.24 24.84 4.04
CA LEU A 390 1.90 25.41 4.10
C LEU A 390 0.91 24.31 4.45
N THR A 391 0.02 24.56 5.40
CA THR A 391 -1.06 23.64 5.78
C THR A 391 -2.34 24.43 6.09
N PHE A 392 -3.44 23.75 6.34
CA PHE A 392 -4.68 24.38 6.76
C PHE A 392 -5.52 23.45 7.63
N LYS A 393 -6.39 24.04 8.46
CA LYS A 393 -7.39 23.27 9.22
C LYS A 393 -8.54 22.88 8.30
N PRO A 394 -8.76 21.58 7.99
CA PRO A 394 -9.91 21.18 7.21
C PRO A 394 -11.18 21.45 8.01
N ASN A 395 -12.11 22.23 7.46
CA ASN A 395 -13.41 22.50 8.08
C ASN A 395 -14.51 21.88 7.24
N ILE A 396 -14.86 20.62 7.53
CA ILE A 396 -15.93 19.89 6.82
C ILE A 396 -17.23 20.01 7.63
N PRO A 397 -18.34 20.50 7.03
CA PRO A 397 -19.65 20.51 7.68
C PRO A 397 -20.03 19.12 8.19
N LYS A 398 -20.50 19.05 9.44
CA LYS A 398 -20.93 17.77 10.06
C LYS A 398 -21.99 17.05 9.23
N SER A 399 -22.86 17.79 8.55
CA SER A 399 -23.88 17.21 7.67
C SER A 399 -23.28 16.45 6.47
N LEU A 400 -22.17 16.93 5.90
CA LEU A 400 -21.47 16.22 4.83
C LEU A 400 -20.71 14.98 5.32
N LEU A 401 -20.37 14.90 6.61
CA LEU A 401 -19.69 13.74 7.20
C LEU A 401 -20.66 12.69 7.75
N LEU A 402 -21.69 13.11 8.49
CA LEU A 402 -22.46 12.25 9.38
C LEU A 402 -23.91 12.01 8.92
N ASP A 403 -24.49 12.93 8.15
CA ASP A 403 -25.90 12.82 7.78
C ASP A 403 -26.07 11.96 6.52
N GLY A 404 -27.26 11.37 6.37
CA GLY A 404 -27.69 10.67 5.16
C GLY A 404 -27.03 9.30 4.92
N GLN A 405 -27.49 8.61 3.88
CA GLN A 405 -26.93 7.32 3.48
C GLN A 405 -25.56 7.49 2.83
N HIS A 406 -24.64 6.54 3.08
CA HIS A 406 -23.37 6.46 2.37
C HIS A 406 -23.59 5.85 0.98
N ASN A 407 -23.70 6.73 -0.01
CA ASN A 407 -23.87 6.38 -1.42
C ASN A 407 -22.98 7.26 -2.30
N LEU A 408 -23.04 7.03 -3.61
CA LEU A 408 -22.23 7.73 -4.61
C LEU A 408 -22.37 9.26 -4.54
N GLU A 409 -23.60 9.76 -4.46
CA GLU A 409 -23.87 11.21 -4.41
C GLU A 409 -23.29 11.84 -3.14
N SER A 410 -23.53 11.22 -1.97
CA SER A 410 -23.00 11.69 -0.70
C SER A 410 -21.46 11.63 -0.63
N HIS A 411 -20.85 10.62 -1.26
CA HIS A 411 -19.41 10.46 -1.33
C HIS A 411 -18.78 11.61 -2.11
N PHE A 412 -19.26 11.84 -3.34
CA PHE A 412 -18.73 12.92 -4.16
C PHE A 412 -19.05 14.28 -3.57
N ALA A 413 -20.20 14.50 -2.94
CA ALA A 413 -20.47 15.75 -2.21
C ALA A 413 -19.41 16.03 -1.12
N LEU A 414 -19.03 15.03 -0.34
CA LEU A 414 -17.99 15.13 0.69
C LEU A 414 -16.59 15.35 0.10
N VAL A 415 -16.20 14.56 -0.91
CA VAL A 415 -14.86 14.65 -1.50
C VAL A 415 -14.70 15.95 -2.30
N ASN A 416 -15.70 16.35 -3.09
CA ASN A 416 -15.70 17.59 -3.86
C ASN A 416 -15.55 18.83 -2.98
N TYR A 417 -16.17 18.83 -1.80
CA TYR A 417 -16.03 19.89 -0.81
C TYR A 417 -14.58 20.04 -0.31
N GLN A 418 -13.87 18.93 -0.15
CA GLN A 418 -12.46 18.91 0.26
C GLN A 418 -11.53 19.27 -0.90
N ILE A 419 -11.75 18.72 -2.10
CA ILE A 419 -10.99 19.01 -3.33
C ILE A 419 -10.97 20.52 -3.60
N LYS A 420 -12.10 21.22 -3.44
CA LYS A 420 -12.16 22.68 -3.65
C LYS A 420 -11.19 23.44 -2.73
N GLN A 421 -11.10 23.04 -1.46
CA GLN A 421 -10.19 23.64 -0.49
C GLN A 421 -8.72 23.30 -0.82
N ILE A 422 -8.45 22.05 -1.21
CA ILE A 422 -7.12 21.60 -1.62
C ILE A 422 -6.65 22.34 -2.87
N ARG A 423 -7.54 22.55 -3.86
CA ARG A 423 -7.25 23.36 -5.05
C ARG A 423 -6.75 24.76 -4.69
N THR A 424 -7.44 25.43 -3.76
CA THR A 424 -7.02 26.74 -3.25
C THR A 424 -5.70 26.66 -2.50
N ALA A 425 -5.49 25.63 -1.68
CA ALA A 425 -4.23 25.41 -0.97
C ALA A 425 -3.05 25.20 -1.93
N LEU A 426 -3.22 24.40 -2.99
CA LEU A 426 -2.23 24.18 -4.04
C LEU A 426 -1.89 25.49 -4.76
N ALA A 427 -2.90 26.33 -5.06
CA ALA A 427 -2.67 27.63 -5.69
C ALA A 427 -1.83 28.55 -4.80
N ILE A 428 -2.15 28.63 -3.50
CA ILE A 428 -1.41 29.46 -2.54
C ILE A 428 0.00 28.90 -2.29
N ALA A 429 0.15 27.58 -2.17
CA ALA A 429 1.46 26.92 -2.03
C ALA A 429 2.36 27.26 -3.22
N THR A 430 1.83 27.18 -4.44
CA THR A 430 2.51 27.60 -5.68
C THR A 430 2.86 29.09 -5.69
N LEU A 431 1.96 29.93 -5.17
CA LEU A 431 2.15 31.37 -5.10
C LEU A 431 3.28 31.76 -4.14
N LEU A 432 3.35 31.10 -2.99
CA LEU A 432 4.29 31.40 -1.91
C LEU A 432 5.60 30.59 -2.01
N GLY A 433 5.71 29.66 -2.98
CA GLY A 433 6.87 28.78 -3.11
C GLY A 433 7.02 27.83 -1.91
N ARG A 434 5.90 27.36 -1.36
CA ARG A 434 5.85 26.48 -0.18
C ARG A 434 5.39 25.08 -0.55
N THR A 435 5.81 24.10 0.25
CA THR A 435 5.35 22.72 0.13
C THR A 435 4.04 22.54 0.89
N LEU A 436 3.01 22.01 0.22
CA LEU A 436 1.70 21.79 0.82
C LEU A 436 1.70 20.50 1.67
N VAL A 437 1.45 20.60 2.97
CA VAL A 437 1.03 19.45 3.76
C VAL A 437 -0.45 19.22 3.49
N MET A 438 -0.77 18.10 2.85
CA MET A 438 -2.14 17.75 2.49
C MET A 438 -3.01 17.57 3.75
N PRO A 439 -4.30 17.92 3.74
CA PRO A 439 -5.17 17.60 4.87
C PRO A 439 -5.50 16.09 4.88
N PRO A 440 -5.91 15.51 6.02
CA PRO A 440 -6.54 14.20 6.02
C PRO A 440 -7.80 14.25 5.15
N LEU A 441 -7.97 13.28 4.27
CA LEU A 441 -9.15 13.18 3.42
C LEU A 441 -10.20 12.28 4.06
N TRP A 442 -11.45 12.72 4.04
CA TRP A 442 -12.59 11.91 4.44
C TRP A 442 -13.32 11.35 3.22
N CYS A 443 -13.49 10.03 3.19
CA CYS A 443 -14.28 9.35 2.17
C CYS A 443 -15.46 8.61 2.81
N ARG A 444 -16.55 8.50 2.04
CA ARG A 444 -17.68 7.63 2.39
C ARG A 444 -17.61 6.26 1.73
N LEU A 445 -16.80 6.09 0.69
CA LEU A 445 -16.72 4.86 -0.10
C LEU A 445 -15.24 4.55 -0.35
N ASP A 446 -14.94 3.27 -0.42
CA ASP A 446 -13.64 2.70 -0.75
C ASP A 446 -13.30 2.89 -2.24
N ARG A 447 -12.02 2.77 -2.61
CA ARG A 447 -11.57 2.75 -4.01
C ARG A 447 -10.98 1.37 -4.30
N LEU A 448 -11.49 0.67 -5.31
CA LEU A 448 -11.02 -0.66 -5.71
C LEU A 448 -10.88 -0.75 -7.24
N TRP A 449 -10.28 -1.84 -7.74
CA TRP A 449 -10.09 -2.07 -9.18
C TRP A 449 -11.30 -2.70 -9.89
N PHE A 450 -12.38 -2.99 -9.15
CA PHE A 450 -13.56 -3.70 -9.65
C PHE A 450 -14.85 -3.11 -9.06
N GLY A 451 -16.00 -3.46 -9.63
CA GLY A 451 -17.29 -3.01 -9.16
C GLY A 451 -17.59 -3.47 -7.72
N HIS A 452 -17.99 -2.56 -6.83
CA HIS A 452 -18.26 -2.87 -5.42
C HIS A 452 -19.39 -1.99 -4.84
N PRO A 453 -20.03 -2.40 -3.74
CA PRO A 453 -21.20 -1.70 -3.19
C PRO A 453 -20.84 -0.48 -2.34
N GLY A 454 -19.66 0.14 -2.58
CA GLY A 454 -19.14 1.26 -1.80
C GLY A 454 -18.09 0.87 -0.76
N VAL A 455 -18.28 -0.23 -0.02
CA VAL A 455 -17.25 -0.86 0.83
C VAL A 455 -17.30 -2.37 0.64
N LEU A 456 -16.19 -3.06 0.86
CA LEU A 456 -16.17 -4.52 0.74
C LEU A 456 -17.08 -5.17 1.81
N PRO A 457 -17.96 -6.11 1.42
CA PRO A 457 -18.74 -6.89 2.39
C PRO A 457 -17.84 -7.62 3.39
N ASN A 458 -18.33 -7.82 4.61
CA ASN A 458 -17.66 -8.56 5.70
C ASN A 458 -16.30 -7.99 6.15
N THR A 459 -15.99 -6.74 5.77
CA THR A 459 -14.82 -6.02 6.28
C THR A 459 -15.19 -5.14 7.48
N LEU A 460 -14.17 -4.63 8.19
CA LEU A 460 -14.35 -3.66 9.27
C LEU A 460 -14.28 -2.20 8.77
N THR A 461 -14.39 -1.94 7.45
CA THR A 461 -14.31 -0.58 6.91
C THR A 461 -15.41 0.30 7.49
N ARG A 462 -15.03 1.35 8.24
CA ARG A 462 -15.97 2.33 8.79
C ARG A 462 -16.39 3.33 7.71
N GLN A 463 -17.59 3.87 7.80
CA GLN A 463 -18.05 4.97 6.95
C GLN A 463 -18.56 6.13 7.83
N PRO A 464 -18.12 7.38 7.59
CA PRO A 464 -16.97 7.74 6.76
C PRO A 464 -15.65 7.30 7.41
N PHE A 465 -14.57 7.28 6.65
CA PHE A 465 -13.22 6.98 7.13
C PHE A 465 -12.22 7.99 6.58
N ILE A 466 -11.07 8.10 7.25
CA ILE A 466 -9.93 8.83 6.69
C ILE A 466 -9.40 7.98 5.56
N CYS A 467 -9.70 8.39 4.33
CA CYS A 467 -9.18 7.69 3.17
C CYS A 467 -7.77 8.20 2.85
N PRO A 468 -6.89 7.29 2.50
CA PRO A 468 -5.57 7.64 2.01
C PRO A 468 -5.59 8.50 0.75
N LEU A 469 -4.53 9.30 0.53
CA LEU A 469 -4.50 10.33 -0.51
C LEU A 469 -4.77 9.79 -1.93
N ASP A 470 -4.22 8.61 -2.22
CA ASP A 470 -4.35 7.93 -3.51
C ASP A 470 -5.75 7.35 -3.77
N HIS A 471 -6.70 7.45 -2.83
CA HIS A 471 -8.11 7.17 -3.14
C HIS A 471 -8.75 8.28 -3.98
N VAL A 472 -8.20 9.51 -3.94
CA VAL A 472 -8.77 10.68 -4.61
C VAL A 472 -7.81 11.30 -5.62
N PHE A 473 -6.50 11.23 -5.37
CA PHE A 473 -5.48 11.87 -6.20
C PHE A 473 -4.52 10.84 -6.82
N GLU A 474 -4.05 11.11 -8.04
CA GLU A 474 -3.00 10.33 -8.69
C GLU A 474 -1.62 10.76 -8.17
N VAL A 475 -1.22 10.22 -7.03
CA VAL A 475 0.02 10.58 -6.31
C VAL A 475 1.27 10.47 -7.19
N ASN A 476 1.35 9.44 -8.03
CA ASN A 476 2.42 9.26 -9.02
C ASN A 476 2.47 10.38 -10.06
N VAL A 477 1.31 10.93 -10.44
CA VAL A 477 1.23 12.08 -11.36
C VAL A 477 1.61 13.36 -10.62
N MET A 478 1.18 13.52 -9.37
CA MET A 478 1.55 14.70 -8.57
C MET A 478 3.06 14.82 -8.33
N LEU A 479 3.75 13.69 -8.15
CA LEU A 479 5.21 13.63 -7.94
C LEU A 479 6.02 13.71 -9.23
N LYS A 480 5.37 13.57 -10.39
CA LYS A 480 6.06 13.61 -11.68
C LYS A 480 6.51 15.03 -12.03
N GLU A 481 7.74 15.16 -12.51
CA GLU A 481 8.22 16.41 -13.10
C GLU A 481 7.55 16.67 -14.44
N PHE A 482 7.09 17.92 -14.61
CA PHE A 482 6.38 18.36 -15.81
C PHE A 482 7.00 19.65 -16.35
N PRO A 483 6.96 19.89 -17.68
CA PRO A 483 7.51 21.11 -18.27
C PRO A 483 6.87 22.38 -17.70
N GLU A 484 7.66 23.24 -17.07
CA GLU A 484 7.15 24.45 -16.44
C GLU A 484 6.51 25.44 -17.44
N LYS A 485 7.01 25.44 -18.68
CA LYS A 485 6.46 26.28 -19.76
C LYS A 485 5.01 25.93 -20.11
N GLU A 486 4.61 24.69 -19.89
CA GLU A 486 3.28 24.18 -20.22
C GLU A 486 2.37 24.15 -19.00
N LEU A 487 2.89 23.71 -17.85
CA LEU A 487 2.07 23.41 -16.66
C LEU A 487 2.42 24.30 -15.46
N GLY A 488 3.25 25.33 -15.65
CA GLY A 488 3.71 26.19 -14.56
C GLY A 488 4.69 25.46 -13.63
N PRO A 489 5.14 26.10 -12.54
CA PRO A 489 6.10 25.49 -11.62
C PRO A 489 5.54 24.23 -10.95
N GLY A 490 6.42 23.33 -10.55
CA GLY A 490 6.06 22.16 -9.76
C GLY A 490 5.44 22.54 -8.41
N ILE A 491 4.52 21.71 -7.91
CA ILE A 491 3.86 21.92 -6.61
C ILE A 491 4.23 20.76 -5.71
N ASN A 492 5.14 21.00 -4.77
CA ASN A 492 5.56 20.00 -3.81
C ASN A 492 4.47 19.78 -2.75
N PHE A 493 4.34 18.55 -2.28
CA PHE A 493 3.43 18.20 -1.20
C PHE A 493 4.02 17.19 -0.22
N ARG A 494 3.35 17.05 0.92
CA ARG A 494 3.62 16.07 1.99
C ARG A 494 2.32 15.45 2.48
N GLU A 495 2.44 14.27 3.06
CA GLU A 495 1.38 13.51 3.70
C GLU A 495 0.72 14.27 4.86
N TYR A 496 -0.53 13.92 5.19
CA TYR A 496 -1.28 14.65 6.21
C TYR A 496 -0.71 14.52 7.63
N SER A 497 0.02 13.44 7.90
CA SER A 497 0.67 13.16 9.19
C SER A 497 2.06 13.79 9.32
N PHE A 498 2.55 14.49 8.30
CA PHE A 498 3.94 14.97 8.23
C PHE A 498 4.34 15.84 9.43
N ILE A 499 3.45 16.73 9.90
CA ILE A 499 3.73 17.63 11.03
C ILE A 499 3.77 16.86 12.37
N GLU A 500 3.00 15.79 12.47
CA GLU A 500 2.92 14.92 13.65
C GLU A 500 4.09 13.93 13.72
N ASN A 501 4.81 13.74 12.60
CA ASN A 501 5.91 12.81 12.49
C ASN A 501 7.01 13.11 13.55
N PRO A 502 7.42 12.10 14.35
CA PRO A 502 8.43 12.29 15.39
C PRO A 502 9.81 12.65 14.83
N SER A 503 10.12 12.26 13.59
CA SER A 503 11.39 12.56 12.93
C SER A 503 11.53 14.03 12.51
N MET A 504 10.43 14.80 12.53
CA MET A 504 10.45 16.19 12.14
C MET A 504 11.21 17.05 13.19
N PRO A 505 12.26 17.80 12.79
CA PRO A 505 13.08 18.55 13.73
C PRO A 505 12.31 19.62 14.51
N GLN A 506 12.62 19.75 15.81
CA GLN A 506 11.95 20.71 16.70
C GLN A 506 12.03 22.16 16.20
N LYS A 507 13.18 22.56 15.62
CA LYS A 507 13.37 23.88 15.00
C LYS A 507 12.33 24.21 13.91
N VAL A 508 11.80 23.20 13.22
CA VAL A 508 10.77 23.37 12.19
C VAL A 508 9.40 23.48 12.86
N LYS A 509 9.12 22.63 13.86
CA LYS A 509 7.87 22.63 14.63
C LYS A 509 7.63 23.95 15.39
N ASP A 510 8.70 24.54 15.93
CA ASP A 510 8.62 25.78 16.72
C ASP A 510 8.45 27.05 15.87
N SER A 511 8.73 26.99 14.57
CA SER A 511 8.64 28.13 13.66
C SER A 511 7.29 28.13 12.93
N TRP A 512 6.31 28.77 13.58
CA TRP A 512 4.89 28.66 13.25
C TRP A 512 4.19 30.01 13.03
N LEU A 513 3.27 30.07 12.06
CA LEU A 513 2.37 31.20 11.82
C LEU A 513 0.94 30.71 11.55
N ASP A 514 0.01 31.06 12.43
CA ASP A 514 -1.42 30.85 12.28
C ASP A 514 -2.10 32.00 11.54
N VAL A 515 -2.60 31.72 10.35
CA VAL A 515 -3.32 32.67 9.50
C VAL A 515 -4.83 32.50 9.70
N HIS A 516 -5.46 33.48 10.33
CA HIS A 516 -6.89 33.52 10.59
C HIS A 516 -7.61 34.34 9.52
N LEU A 517 -8.45 33.68 8.72
CA LEU A 517 -9.24 34.37 7.71
C LEU A 517 -10.33 35.24 8.35
N CYS A 518 -10.36 36.51 7.99
CA CYS A 518 -11.31 37.50 8.52
C CYS A 518 -12.09 38.21 7.41
N GLN A 519 -13.26 38.77 7.74
CA GLN A 519 -14.05 39.55 6.79
C GLN A 519 -13.41 40.93 6.61
N GLU A 520 -13.18 41.34 5.37
CA GLU A 520 -12.65 42.67 5.07
C GLU A 520 -13.53 43.77 5.71
N GLY A 521 -12.90 44.76 6.33
CA GLY A 521 -13.57 45.84 7.06
C GLY A 521 -14.09 45.47 8.46
N SER A 522 -13.95 44.22 8.92
CA SER A 522 -14.24 43.84 10.31
C SER A 522 -13.14 44.31 11.27
N ARG A 523 -13.52 44.59 12.53
CA ARG A 523 -12.59 45.08 13.56
C ARG A 523 -11.44 44.08 13.78
N GLY A 524 -10.20 44.51 13.53
CA GLY A 524 -9.01 43.65 13.66
C GLY A 524 -8.65 42.85 12.39
N CYS A 525 -9.34 43.09 11.28
CA CYS A 525 -9.01 42.58 9.94
C CYS A 525 -8.31 43.66 9.09
N GLU A 526 -7.37 44.39 9.70
CA GLU A 526 -6.56 45.36 8.98
C GLU A 526 -5.33 44.65 8.39
N ILE A 527 -4.95 45.03 7.18
CA ILE A 527 -3.76 44.52 6.51
C ILE A 527 -2.54 45.08 7.25
N SER A 528 -2.05 44.36 8.24
CA SER A 528 -0.82 44.69 8.96
C SER A 528 0.27 43.68 8.63
N ASN A 529 1.45 44.18 8.24
CA ASN A 529 2.66 43.34 8.13
C ASN A 529 3.21 42.93 9.50
N SER A 530 2.64 43.47 10.58
CA SER A 530 2.92 43.11 11.97
C SER A 530 1.96 42.04 12.47
N THR A 531 2.47 41.06 13.23
CA THR A 531 1.65 40.08 13.92
C THR A 531 0.94 40.72 15.12
N ASN A 532 -0.39 40.61 15.20
CA ASN A 532 -1.17 41.17 16.32
C ASN A 532 -0.95 40.40 17.64
N GLN A 533 -0.48 39.15 17.54
CA GLN A 533 0.01 38.28 18.61
C GLN A 533 1.16 37.46 18.03
N VAL A 534 2.18 37.13 18.83
CA VAL A 534 3.31 36.28 18.38
C VAL A 534 2.76 35.04 17.64
N GLY A 535 3.14 34.88 16.37
CA GLY A 535 2.72 33.73 15.56
C GLY A 535 1.28 33.76 15.03
N LYS A 536 0.54 34.87 15.08
CA LYS A 536 -0.80 34.99 14.47
C LYS A 536 -0.92 36.16 13.49
N LEU A 537 -1.55 35.90 12.35
CA LEU A 537 -1.87 36.86 11.30
C LEU A 537 -3.38 36.82 10.99
N ASN A 538 -4.07 37.96 11.12
CA ASN A 538 -5.42 38.10 10.58
C ASN A 538 -5.31 38.48 9.11
N PHE A 539 -5.92 37.69 8.23
CA PHE A 539 -5.76 37.85 6.79
C PHE A 539 -7.15 37.97 6.12
N PRO A 540 -7.41 39.03 5.33
CA PRO A 540 -8.71 39.20 4.70
C PRO A 540 -9.06 38.04 3.77
N LYS A 541 -10.29 37.55 3.89
CA LYS A 541 -10.87 36.68 2.87
C LYS A 541 -10.89 37.40 1.52
N ARG A 542 -10.86 36.61 0.45
CA ARG A 542 -10.90 37.05 -0.94
C ARG A 542 -9.75 38.01 -1.25
N SER A 543 -8.56 37.68 -0.76
CA SER A 543 -7.34 38.45 -1.02
C SER A 543 -6.79 38.19 -2.42
N THR A 544 -6.17 39.22 -3.00
CA THR A 544 -5.55 39.18 -4.33
C THR A 544 -4.13 38.58 -4.29
N GLU A 545 -3.61 38.20 -5.46
CA GLU A 545 -2.24 37.70 -5.62
C GLU A 545 -1.19 38.68 -5.05
N GLU A 546 -1.36 39.98 -5.30
CA GLU A 546 -0.45 41.04 -4.85
C GLU A 546 -0.46 41.16 -3.32
N THR A 547 -1.64 41.00 -2.71
CA THR A 547 -1.81 41.03 -1.25
C THR A 547 -1.07 39.86 -0.59
N PHE A 548 -1.21 38.65 -1.14
CA PHE A 548 -0.45 37.48 -0.68
C PHE A 548 1.06 37.70 -0.78
N LYS A 549 1.56 38.12 -1.95
CA LYS A 549 3.00 38.33 -2.16
C LYS A 549 3.56 39.38 -1.19
N THR A 550 2.83 40.48 -1.00
CA THR A 550 3.28 41.60 -0.15
C THR A 550 3.36 41.20 1.32
N ILE A 551 2.29 40.58 1.85
CA ILE A 551 2.22 40.24 3.28
C ILE A 551 3.16 39.07 3.61
N PHE A 552 3.15 38.00 2.80
CA PHE A 552 3.94 36.81 3.09
C PHE A 552 5.44 36.97 2.79
N ALA A 553 5.86 38.03 2.10
CA ALA A 553 7.28 38.38 1.98
C ALA A 553 7.95 38.62 3.35
N SER A 554 7.21 39.16 4.32
CA SER A 554 7.69 39.37 5.70
C SER A 554 7.78 38.07 6.52
N PHE A 555 7.25 36.96 6.02
CA PHE A 555 7.20 35.65 6.69
C PHE A 555 7.96 34.56 5.94
N LYS A 556 8.89 34.93 5.04
CA LYS A 556 9.68 33.98 4.24
C LYS A 556 10.47 32.97 5.10
N ASP A 557 10.93 33.38 6.28
CA ASP A 557 11.78 32.58 7.16
C ASP A 557 10.95 31.70 8.12
N VAL A 558 9.63 31.88 8.18
CA VAL A 558 8.72 31.03 8.96
C VAL A 558 8.66 29.64 8.34
N LYS A 559 8.85 28.59 9.13
CA LYS A 559 8.87 27.22 8.61
C LYS A 559 7.48 26.67 8.34
N ILE A 560 6.47 26.98 9.15
CA ILE A 560 5.11 26.46 8.98
C ILE A 560 4.11 27.60 8.96
N ILE A 561 3.31 27.68 7.89
CA ILE A 561 2.17 28.59 7.79
C ILE A 561 0.89 27.74 7.77
N GLN A 562 0.04 27.90 8.78
CA GLN A 562 -1.24 27.21 8.87
C GLN A 562 -2.39 28.18 8.68
N PHE A 563 -3.24 27.95 7.68
CA PHE A 563 -4.48 28.71 7.51
C PHE A 563 -5.62 28.10 8.33
N SER A 564 -6.46 28.96 8.89
CA SER A 564 -7.68 28.54 9.62
C SER A 564 -8.73 27.91 8.70
N SER A 565 -8.68 28.22 7.40
CA SER A 565 -9.51 27.65 6.34
C SER A 565 -8.91 28.02 4.98
N MET A 566 -9.27 27.27 3.94
CA MET A 566 -8.99 27.63 2.54
C MET A 566 -10.22 28.21 1.82
N GLN A 567 -11.37 28.24 2.49
CA GLN A 567 -12.60 28.78 1.92
C GLN A 567 -12.48 30.28 1.74
N ASP A 568 -12.67 30.74 0.50
CA ASP A 568 -12.53 32.13 0.08
C ASP A 568 -11.17 32.74 0.44
N ALA A 569 -10.09 31.95 0.58
CA ALA A 569 -8.79 32.48 0.96
C ALA A 569 -8.13 33.32 -0.15
N PHE A 570 -8.31 32.90 -1.41
CA PHE A 570 -7.60 33.44 -2.57
C PHE A 570 -8.55 33.64 -3.74
N LEU A 571 -8.51 34.84 -4.36
CA LEU A 571 -9.36 35.17 -5.52
C LEU A 571 -8.93 34.49 -6.82
N GLY A 572 -7.68 34.05 -6.91
CA GLY A 572 -7.09 33.53 -8.15
C GLY A 572 -5.89 34.36 -8.61
N PHE A 573 -5.22 33.88 -9.65
CA PHE A 573 -4.03 34.52 -10.20
C PHE A 573 -4.41 35.74 -11.04
N SER A 574 -3.64 36.82 -10.95
CA SER A 574 -3.88 38.02 -11.76
C SER A 574 -3.40 37.83 -13.21
N ASP A 575 -2.39 36.97 -13.43
CA ASP A 575 -1.93 36.54 -14.76
C ASP A 575 -2.73 35.33 -15.27
N LYS A 576 -3.49 35.52 -16.35
CA LYS A 576 -4.30 34.47 -16.99
C LYS A 576 -3.48 33.31 -17.55
N THR A 577 -2.29 33.56 -18.06
CA THR A 577 -1.40 32.49 -18.55
C THR A 577 -0.89 31.65 -17.38
N ARG A 578 -0.53 32.29 -16.26
CA ARG A 578 -0.18 31.56 -15.03
C ARG A 578 -1.36 30.74 -14.52
N GLU A 579 -2.55 31.33 -14.50
CA GLU A 579 -3.78 30.66 -14.09
C GLU A 579 -4.02 29.41 -14.95
N GLU A 580 -4.04 29.55 -16.28
CA GLU A 580 -4.31 28.43 -17.19
C GLU A 580 -3.31 27.29 -17.01
N ARG A 581 -2.02 27.59 -16.90
CA ARG A 581 -0.97 26.61 -16.62
C ARG A 581 -1.21 25.86 -15.31
N PHE A 582 -1.53 26.58 -14.24
CA PHE A 582 -1.89 25.97 -12.96
C PHE A 582 -3.12 25.07 -13.10
N ARG A 583 -4.17 25.54 -13.79
CA ARG A 583 -5.41 24.78 -14.03
C ARG A 583 -5.13 23.47 -14.77
N GLN A 584 -4.33 23.51 -15.83
CA GLN A 584 -3.92 22.31 -16.58
C GLN A 584 -3.13 21.34 -15.71
N ARG A 585 -2.22 21.83 -14.86
CA ARG A 585 -1.48 20.98 -13.92
C ARG A 585 -2.42 20.24 -12.96
N VAL A 586 -3.26 20.97 -12.24
CA VAL A 586 -4.07 20.36 -11.17
C VAL A 586 -5.22 19.50 -11.69
N LYS A 587 -5.68 19.69 -12.94
CA LYS A 587 -6.64 18.77 -13.59
C LYS A 587 -6.10 17.34 -13.69
N ARG A 588 -4.79 17.17 -13.81
CA ARG A 588 -4.13 15.85 -13.90
C ARG A 588 -3.97 15.17 -12.55
N TYR A 589 -4.17 15.89 -11.45
CA TYR A 589 -3.91 15.38 -10.10
C TYR A 589 -5.06 14.53 -9.57
N SER A 590 -6.29 14.75 -10.02
CA SER A 590 -7.45 13.97 -9.59
C SER A 590 -7.47 12.60 -10.23
N GLY A 591 -7.78 11.57 -9.44
CA GLY A 591 -7.90 10.18 -9.89
C GLY A 591 -9.33 9.77 -10.22
N ILE A 592 -9.54 8.45 -10.19
CA ILE A 592 -10.85 7.83 -10.40
C ILE A 592 -11.35 7.17 -9.12
N TRP A 593 -12.66 7.27 -8.89
CA TRP A 593 -13.37 6.36 -8.02
C TRP A 593 -13.86 5.17 -8.86
N CYS A 594 -13.44 3.96 -8.50
CA CYS A 594 -13.85 2.72 -9.17
C CYS A 594 -14.36 1.73 -8.11
N CYS A 595 -15.47 1.02 -8.35
CA CYS A 595 -16.38 1.14 -9.50
C CYS A 595 -17.82 0.84 -9.09
N VAL A 596 -18.77 1.41 -9.83
CA VAL A 596 -20.20 1.06 -9.77
C VAL A 596 -20.39 -0.38 -10.26
N GLU A 597 -21.09 -1.19 -9.48
CA GLU A 597 -21.40 -2.58 -9.81
C GLU A 597 -22.16 -2.71 -11.14
N ASN A 598 -21.95 -3.85 -11.82
CA ASN A 598 -22.67 -4.24 -13.03
C ASN A 598 -22.57 -3.24 -14.19
N LYS A 599 -21.52 -2.42 -14.22
CA LYS A 599 -21.22 -1.50 -15.33
C LYS A 599 -19.86 -1.79 -15.93
N THR A 600 -19.82 -1.98 -17.25
CA THR A 600 -18.58 -2.14 -18.01
C THR A 600 -17.66 -0.93 -17.88
N ARG A 601 -18.24 0.27 -17.84
CA ARG A 601 -17.59 1.54 -17.46
C ARG A 601 -18.20 2.03 -16.16
N GLY A 602 -17.71 1.49 -15.05
CA GLY A 602 -18.22 1.78 -13.71
C GLY A 602 -17.48 2.88 -12.95
N HIS A 603 -16.37 3.41 -13.47
CA HIS A 603 -15.56 4.39 -12.76
C HIS A 603 -16.07 5.82 -12.97
N ILE A 604 -15.68 6.72 -12.07
CA ILE A 604 -16.04 8.14 -12.12
C ILE A 604 -14.80 8.97 -11.80
N TYR A 605 -14.45 9.91 -12.66
CA TYR A 605 -13.34 10.82 -12.43
C TYR A 605 -13.71 11.84 -11.35
N TYR A 606 -12.82 12.01 -10.37
CA TYR A 606 -12.85 13.21 -9.56
C TYR A 606 -12.49 14.39 -10.46
N ASP A 607 -13.17 15.52 -10.26
CA ASP A 607 -12.99 16.70 -11.09
C ASP A 607 -12.55 17.88 -10.21
N MET A 608 -11.31 18.32 -10.40
CA MET A 608 -10.74 19.46 -9.69
C MET A 608 -11.57 20.75 -9.86
N TYR A 609 -12.36 20.87 -10.93
CA TYR A 609 -13.19 22.03 -11.27
C TYR A 609 -14.69 21.70 -11.39
N TRP A 610 -15.15 20.69 -10.65
CA TRP A 610 -16.58 20.31 -10.60
C TRP A 610 -17.51 21.50 -10.32
N ASP A 611 -17.08 22.46 -9.49
CA ASP A 611 -17.88 23.60 -9.02
C ASP A 611 -18.07 24.70 -10.07
N GLU A 612 -17.32 24.63 -11.17
CA GLU A 612 -17.46 25.54 -12.31
C GLU A 612 -18.34 24.94 -13.43
N LYS A 613 -18.86 23.72 -13.24
CA LYS A 613 -19.66 22.99 -14.22
C LYS A 613 -21.13 22.92 -13.76
N PRO A 614 -22.03 23.76 -14.32
CA PRO A 614 -23.44 23.74 -13.95
C PRO A 614 -24.06 22.36 -14.16
N GLY A 615 -24.73 21.84 -13.12
CA GLY A 615 -25.40 20.54 -13.18
C GLY A 615 -24.48 19.33 -13.18
N TRP A 616 -23.20 19.49 -12.83
CA TRP A 616 -22.27 18.37 -12.67
C TRP A 616 -22.83 17.30 -11.72
N LYS A 617 -22.69 16.03 -12.10
CA LYS A 617 -23.11 14.87 -11.31
C LYS A 617 -22.02 13.79 -11.36
N PRO A 618 -21.87 12.99 -10.29
CA PRO A 618 -20.98 11.84 -10.29
C PRO A 618 -21.65 10.69 -11.04
N ILE A 619 -21.56 10.70 -12.36
CA ILE A 619 -22.06 9.63 -13.23
C ILE A 619 -20.91 8.95 -13.96
N PRO A 620 -20.92 7.61 -14.10
CA PRO A 620 -19.94 6.93 -14.93
C PRO A 620 -20.06 7.35 -16.40
N PRO A 621 -18.96 7.31 -17.17
CA PRO A 621 -18.97 7.69 -18.58
C PRO A 621 -19.91 6.76 -19.37
N GLN A 622 -20.73 7.35 -20.24
CA GLN A 622 -21.71 6.62 -21.04
C GLN A 622 -21.08 6.08 -22.33
N THR A 623 -20.11 6.81 -22.89
CA THR A 623 -19.46 6.45 -24.16
C THR A 623 -17.93 6.29 -24.00
N PRO A 624 -17.25 5.59 -24.94
CA PRO A 624 -15.79 5.50 -24.94
C PRO A 624 -15.10 6.88 -25.02
N GLU A 625 -15.73 7.84 -25.66
CA GLU A 625 -15.20 9.20 -25.85
C GLU A 625 -15.33 10.06 -24.58
N GLU A 626 -16.26 9.72 -23.69
CA GLU A 626 -16.37 10.30 -22.34
C GLU A 626 -15.39 9.65 -21.35
N ASP A 627 -14.88 8.48 -21.69
CA ASP A 627 -13.97 7.64 -20.89
C ASP A 627 -12.51 8.02 -21.14
N HIS A 628 -12.18 9.28 -20.85
CA HIS A 628 -10.85 9.83 -21.01
C HIS A 628 -10.34 10.43 -19.71
N PRO A 629 -9.05 10.25 -19.37
CA PRO A 629 -8.46 10.94 -18.23
C PRO A 629 -8.57 12.46 -18.43
N PRO A 630 -8.72 13.25 -17.35
CA PRO A 630 -8.68 14.70 -17.45
C PRO A 630 -7.32 15.13 -18.04
N LEU A 631 -7.35 15.54 -19.32
CA LEU A 631 -6.21 16.06 -20.06
C LEU A 631 -5.71 17.39 -19.53
#